data_AF-A0A9X2F6M4-F1
#
_entry.id   AF-A0A9X2F6M4-F1
#
_cell.length_a   1.000
_cell.length_b   1.000
_cell.length_c   1.000
_cell.angle_alpha   90.00
_cell.angle_beta   90.00
_cell.angle_gamma   90.00
#
_symmetry.space_group_name_H-M   'P 1'
#
loop_
_entity.id
_entity.type
_entity.pdbx_description
1 polymer ?
#
loop_
_entity_poly.entity_id
_entity_poly.type
_entity_poly.pdbx_seq_one_letter_code
_entity_poly.pdbx_strand_id
1 'polypeptide(L)'
;MSLSKILLILNCSCEQSSRLVSESLDRELTASERWAVRMHHLVCGPCRKVAKQLRRIRAALSALPQDVRTAMSQDAASLSPSAKQRIADSMRDTQ
;
A
#
# COMPACT_ATOMS: atom_id res chain seq x y z
N MET A 1 12.80 -17.38 -14.64
CA MET A 1 12.16 -16.03 -14.57
C MET A 1 11.19 -15.93 -15.74
N SER A 2 9.91 -15.65 -15.50
CA SER A 2 8.89 -15.55 -16.57
C SER A 2 9.00 -14.22 -17.33
N LEU A 3 8.82 -14.23 -18.66
CA LEU A 3 8.92 -13.06 -19.56
C LEU A 3 8.07 -11.87 -19.10
N SER A 4 6.89 -12.10 -18.51
CA SER A 4 6.03 -11.02 -17.98
C SER A 4 6.68 -10.19 -16.89
N LYS A 5 7.58 -10.78 -16.08
CA LYS A 5 8.29 -10.05 -15.01
C LYS A 5 9.37 -9.13 -15.56
N ILE A 6 9.97 -9.47 -16.70
CA ILE A 6 10.97 -8.66 -17.40
C ILE A 6 10.29 -7.45 -18.06
N LEU A 7 9.13 -7.67 -18.69
CA LEU A 7 8.32 -6.59 -19.27
C LEU A 7 7.84 -5.59 -18.22
N LEU A 8 7.46 -6.04 -17.02
CA LEU A 8 7.07 -5.15 -15.92
C LEU A 8 8.21 -4.20 -15.49
N ILE A 9 9.47 -4.66 -15.54
CA ILE A 9 10.64 -3.88 -15.13
C ILE A 9 10.99 -2.81 -16.19
N LEU A 10 10.83 -3.14 -17.48
CA LEU A 10 11.14 -2.25 -18.60
C LEU A 10 9.98 -1.32 -19.01
N ASN A 11 8.73 -1.69 -18.74
CA ASN A 11 7.53 -1.01 -19.23
C ASN A 11 6.53 -0.65 -18.11
N CYS A 12 7.02 -0.32 -16.91
CA CYS A 12 6.16 0.16 -15.83
C CYS A 12 5.60 1.55 -16.16
N SER A 13 4.26 1.67 -16.26
CA SER A 13 3.58 2.94 -16.50
C SER A 13 3.46 3.79 -15.23
N CYS A 14 3.15 5.08 -15.37
CA CYS A 14 2.90 5.96 -14.22
C CYS A 14 1.76 5.45 -13.31
N GLU A 15 0.69 4.91 -13.91
CA GLU A 15 -0.44 4.34 -13.17
C GLU A 15 -0.01 3.11 -12.36
N GLN A 16 0.71 2.18 -13.00
CA GLN A 16 1.24 0.99 -12.34
C GLN A 16 2.21 1.36 -11.22
N SER A 17 3.10 2.34 -11.45
CA SER A 17 4.02 2.84 -10.43
C SER A 17 3.26 3.44 -9.25
N SER A 18 2.23 4.26 -9.50
CA SER A 18 1.41 4.86 -8.45
C SER A 18 0.69 3.79 -7.62
N ARG A 19 0.07 2.81 -8.30
CA ARG A 19 -0.60 1.67 -7.67
C ARG A 19 0.36 0.85 -6.80
N LEU A 20 1.51 0.44 -7.33
CA LEU A 20 2.51 -0.33 -6.57
C LEU A 20 3.08 0.46 -5.39
N VAL A 21 3.28 1.77 -5.54
CA VAL A 21 3.69 2.63 -4.43
C VAL A 21 2.62 2.67 -3.33
N SER A 22 1.34 2.77 -3.68
CA SER A 22 0.24 2.69 -2.71
C SER A 22 0.22 1.33 -2.02
N GLU A 23 0.25 0.24 -2.79
CA GLU A 23 0.25 -1.12 -2.26
C GLU A 23 1.45 -1.39 -1.35
N SER A 24 2.61 -0.75 -1.59
CA SER A 24 3.78 -0.87 -0.72
C SER A 24 3.60 -0.31 0.70
N LEU A 25 2.53 0.47 0.94
CA LEU A 25 2.17 1.00 2.26
C LEU A 25 1.31 0.02 3.05
N ASP A 26 0.63 -0.89 2.36
CA ASP A 26 -0.33 -1.85 2.93
C ASP A 26 0.25 -3.27 2.98
N ARG A 27 1.05 -3.65 1.98
CA ARG A 27 1.70 -4.96 1.85
C ARG A 27 3.16 -4.82 1.43
N GLU A 28 3.91 -5.89 1.64
CA GLU A 28 5.22 -6.00 1.03
C GLU A 28 5.11 -6.25 -0.48
N LEU A 29 5.91 -5.50 -1.25
CA LEU A 29 6.07 -5.73 -2.67
C LEU A 29 7.03 -6.91 -2.94
N THR A 30 6.74 -7.68 -3.98
CA THR A 30 7.68 -8.67 -4.53
C THR A 30 8.96 -7.99 -5.04
N ALA A 31 10.04 -8.76 -5.21
CA ALA A 31 11.29 -8.23 -5.73
C ALA A 31 11.14 -7.59 -7.13
N SER A 32 10.33 -8.19 -8.01
CA SER A 32 10.07 -7.65 -9.35
C SER A 32 9.28 -6.34 -9.32
N GLU A 33 8.27 -6.23 -8.46
CA GLU A 33 7.50 -4.99 -8.29
C GLU A 33 8.38 -3.87 -7.74
N ARG A 34 9.23 -4.17 -6.75
CA ARG A 34 10.22 -3.20 -6.24
C ARG A 34 11.16 -2.71 -7.34
N TRP A 35 11.62 -3.61 -8.20
CA TRP A 35 12.47 -3.23 -9.33
C TRP A 35 11.75 -2.37 -10.37
N ALA A 36 10.52 -2.72 -10.74
CA ALA A 36 9.70 -1.94 -11.67
C ALA A 36 9.52 -0.49 -11.20
N VAL A 37 9.14 -0.30 -9.93
CA VAL A 37 9.00 1.04 -9.32
C VAL A 37 10.33 1.78 -9.27
N ARG A 38 11.43 1.11 -8.90
CA ARG A 38 12.77 1.72 -8.87
C ARG A 38 13.18 2.22 -10.24
N MET A 39 13.05 1.40 -11.28
CA MET A 39 13.40 1.78 -12.65
C MET A 39 12.53 2.93 -13.16
N HIS A 40 11.22 2.88 -12.93
CA HIS A 40 10.32 3.97 -13.32
C HIS A 40 10.67 5.29 -12.62
N HIS A 41 11.00 5.26 -11.32
CA HIS A 41 11.40 6.46 -10.59
C HIS A 41 12.71 7.07 -11.10
N LEU A 42 13.60 6.32 -11.76
CA LEU A 42 14.83 6.86 -12.36
C LEU A 42 14.51 7.85 -13.48
N VAL A 43 13.47 7.58 -14.27
CA VAL A 43 13.10 8.37 -15.45
C VAL A 43 11.91 9.31 -15.21
N CYS A 44 11.07 9.05 -14.20
CA CYS A 44 9.89 9.84 -13.89
C CYS A 44 10.01 10.58 -12.54
N GLY A 45 10.31 11.88 -12.61
CA GLY A 45 10.39 12.77 -11.45
C GLY A 45 9.09 12.92 -10.64
N PRO A 46 7.91 13.10 -11.28
CA PRO A 46 6.63 13.20 -10.57
C PRO A 46 6.30 11.97 -9.72
N CYS A 47 6.41 10.75 -10.26
CA CYS A 47 6.16 9.52 -9.51
C CYS A 47 7.11 9.38 -8.32
N ARG A 48 8.39 9.76 -8.48
CA ARG A 48 9.35 9.80 -7.37
C ARG A 48 8.92 10.77 -6.25
N LYS A 49 8.38 11.94 -6.60
CA LYS A 49 7.89 12.94 -5.63
C LYS A 49 6.69 12.40 -4.86
N VAL A 50 5.69 11.85 -5.54
CA VAL A 50 4.49 11.26 -4.92
C VAL A 50 4.88 10.13 -3.96
N ALA A 51 5.74 9.22 -4.39
CA ALA A 51 6.23 8.15 -3.53
C ALA A 51 6.96 8.67 -2.27
N LYS A 52 7.68 9.79 -2.39
CA LYS A 52 8.31 10.44 -1.23
C LYS A 52 7.28 11.09 -0.30
N GLN A 53 6.24 11.72 -0.84
CA GLN A 53 5.16 12.32 -0.05
C GLN A 53 4.39 11.26 0.73
N LEU A 54 3.99 10.16 0.08
CA LEU A 54 3.27 9.06 0.74
C LEU A 54 4.07 8.44 1.88
N ARG A 55 5.39 8.20 1.69
CA ARG A 55 6.26 7.72 2.77
C ARG A 55 6.38 8.71 3.93
N ARG A 56 6.40 10.01 3.66
CA ARG A 56 6.42 11.05 4.71
C ARG A 56 5.14 11.05 5.53
N ILE A 57 3.98 10.95 4.88
CA ILE A 57 2.69 10.84 5.56
C ILE A 57 2.69 9.61 6.45
N ARG A 58 3.09 8.45 5.92
CA ARG A 58 3.18 7.20 6.70
C ARG A 58 4.11 7.34 7.90
N ALA A 59 5.28 7.94 7.72
CA ALA A 59 6.24 8.17 8.81
C ALA A 59 5.66 9.11 9.88
N ALA A 60 5.01 10.21 9.48
CA ALA A 60 4.38 11.15 10.41
C ALA A 60 3.27 10.46 11.22
N LEU A 61 2.40 9.68 10.58
CA LEU A 61 1.36 8.89 11.26
C LEU A 61 1.96 7.86 12.23
N SER A 62 3.07 7.23 11.85
CA SER A 62 3.74 6.22 12.69
C SER A 62 4.46 6.85 13.90
N ALA A 63 4.85 8.12 13.80
CA ALA A 63 5.53 8.88 14.84
C ALA A 63 4.56 9.63 15.78
N LEU A 64 3.24 9.52 15.57
CA LEU A 64 2.26 10.17 16.43
C LEU A 64 2.38 9.70 17.90
N PRO A 65 2.28 10.62 18.88
CA PRO A 65 2.18 10.27 20.29
C PRO A 65 1.07 9.26 20.56
N GLN A 66 1.28 8.38 21.55
CA GLN A 66 0.36 7.28 21.84
C GLN A 66 -1.02 7.78 22.26
N ASP A 67 -1.09 8.86 23.03
CA ASP A 67 -2.32 9.54 23.44
C ASP A 67 -3.13 10.03 22.23
N VAL A 68 -2.48 10.62 21.23
CA VAL A 68 -3.11 11.04 19.97
C VAL A 68 -3.59 9.83 19.16
N ARG A 69 -2.76 8.78 19.05
CA ARG A 69 -3.16 7.53 18.36
C ARG A 69 -4.36 6.87 19.04
N THR A 70 -4.38 6.83 20.36
CA THR A 70 -5.47 6.27 21.14
C THR A 70 -6.75 7.08 20.94
N ALA A 71 -6.70 8.41 21.04
CA ALA A 71 -7.84 9.28 20.77
C ALA A 71 -8.39 9.09 19.34
N MET A 72 -7.52 9.03 18.32
CA MET A 72 -7.94 8.75 16.94
C MET A 72 -8.56 7.35 16.75
N SER A 73 -8.11 6.36 17.54
CA SER A 73 -8.61 4.99 17.48
C SER A 73 -9.86 4.74 18.33
N GLN A 74 -10.13 5.58 19.33
CA GLN A 74 -11.31 5.48 20.19
C GLN A 74 -12.60 5.79 19.41
N ASP A 75 -12.53 6.69 18.43
CA ASP A 75 -13.61 6.98 17.48
C ASP A 75 -13.63 6.01 16.28
N ALA A 76 -12.52 5.30 16.02
CA ALA A 76 -12.48 4.21 15.07
C ALA A 76 -13.11 2.96 15.70
N ALA A 77 -14.44 3.00 15.83
CA ALA A 77 -15.27 1.95 16.39
C ALA A 77 -14.75 0.56 16.00
N SER A 78 -14.30 -0.22 16.99
CA SER A 78 -14.15 -1.66 16.82
C SER A 78 -15.47 -2.17 16.25
N LEU A 79 -15.39 -2.95 15.16
CA LEU A 79 -16.57 -3.57 14.55
C LEU A 79 -17.46 -4.17 15.64
N SER A 80 -18.76 -3.91 15.56
CA SER A 80 -19.71 -4.56 16.46
C SER A 80 -19.61 -6.09 16.30
N PRO A 81 -19.95 -6.87 17.32
CA PRO A 81 -19.92 -8.32 17.22
C PRO A 81 -20.71 -8.85 16.00
N SER A 82 -21.88 -8.26 15.72
CA SER A 82 -22.70 -8.62 14.56
C SER A 82 -22.05 -8.25 13.22
N ALA A 83 -21.29 -7.14 13.14
CA ALA A 83 -20.55 -6.78 11.94
C ALA A 83 -19.37 -7.74 11.69
N LYS A 84 -18.66 -8.15 12.75
CA LYS A 84 -17.61 -9.17 12.65
C LYS A 84 -18.17 -10.51 12.15
N GLN A 85 -19.32 -10.92 12.67
CA GLN A 85 -20.00 -12.16 12.27
C GLN A 85 -20.31 -12.18 10.77
N ARG A 86 -20.97 -11.12 10.24
CA ARG A 86 -21.34 -11.04 8.82
C ARG A 86 -20.13 -11.12 7.88
N ILE A 87 -19.02 -10.50 8.24
CA ILE A 87 -17.77 -10.56 7.45
C ILE A 87 -17.22 -11.98 7.47
N ALA A 88 -17.15 -12.61 8.64
CA ALA A 88 -16.64 -13.97 8.80
C ALA A 88 -17.48 -15.01 8.04
N ASP A 89 -18.80 -14.80 7.95
CA ASP A 89 -19.70 -15.70 7.23
C ASP A 89 -19.55 -15.53 5.71
N SER A 90 -19.47 -14.29 5.21
CA SER A 90 -19.23 -14.02 3.79
C SER A 90 -17.89 -14.59 3.29
N MET A 91 -16.86 -14.58 4.13
CA MET A 91 -15.55 -15.18 3.79
C MET A 91 -15.57 -16.71 3.75
N ARG A 92 -16.51 -17.35 4.45
CA ARG A 92 -16.71 -18.80 4.42
C ARG A 92 -17.51 -19.24 3.19
N ASP A 93 -18.46 -18.43 2.74
CA ASP A 93 -19.30 -18.73 1.57
C ASP A 93 -18.57 -18.54 0.21
N THR A 94 -17.38 -17.91 0.21
CA THR A 94 -16.59 -17.64 -1.01
C THR A 94 -15.47 -18.67 -1.24
N GLN A 95 -15.39 -19.74 -0.43
CA GLN A 95 -14.49 -20.89 -0.61
C GLN A 95 -15.22 -22.07 -1.24
#